data_AF-A0A2A5XMV8-F1
#
_entry.id   AF-A0A2A5XMV8-F1
#
_cell.length_a   1.000
_cell.length_b   1.000
_cell.length_c   1.000
_cell.angle_alpha   90.00
_cell.angle_beta   90.00
_cell.angle_gamma   90.00
#
_symmetry.space_group_name_H-M   'P 1'
#
loop_
_entity.id
_entity.type
_entity.pdbx_description
1 polymer ?
#
loop_
_entity_poly.entity_id
_entity_poly.type
_entity_poly.pdbx_seq_one_letter_code
_entity_poly.pdbx_strand_id
1 'polypeptide(L)'
;MTKDFLSSLEGLGKLHFLVFLFFYCISLEAQILPSYHGNHHKKESSSQANYALSFDGSNDHLVTNGGTISSAWSVEVWFKKASNQAGHNFTNNANSGNSGTWSLRLGQWNNIYKVGITKYGVKDYYINDSRANLDIGKWEHVAWTYESNLVTVYVNGESLGTTFSRGPLANGAILYWNIIGKSPSHSIGGEIDEIRIWNDVRTSTEIKDNMFKELNGNENGLVAYYKMTEGSGTTVTDNSSNSNSATMVNMDNSDWVSSNAPLGNLLNSYETDIEGFWEHTGTSDSEVSDGLSMSVGSALAEANFVIFGNNNDDTGTTSSSLSGISKRSKREWNFDEKGTVTADIKIDISDATGHSGSISAASNYKLLFKTCEFCNFLELETGDSASGDVITFSNVTIQDGIYSIASADSNL
;
A
#
# COMPACT_ATOMS: atom_id res chain seq x y z
N MET A 1 -24.99 -72.42 -20.83
CA MET A 1 -26.45 -72.62 -20.95
C MET A 1 -27.06 -71.28 -21.36
N THR A 2 -26.89 -70.78 -22.59
CA THR A 2 -27.58 -71.16 -23.85
C THR A 2 -29.09 -71.33 -23.67
N LYS A 3 -29.86 -70.33 -24.12
CA LYS A 3 -30.77 -70.37 -25.30
C LYS A 3 -32.24 -70.44 -24.83
N ASP A 4 -33.27 -69.90 -25.48
CA ASP A 4 -33.46 -69.11 -26.69
C ASP A 4 -34.97 -68.70 -26.75
N PHE A 5 -35.23 -67.52 -27.34
CA PHE A 5 -36.27 -67.19 -28.34
C PHE A 5 -37.81 -67.30 -28.11
N LEU A 6 -38.44 -66.11 -28.16
CA LEU A 6 -39.36 -65.56 -29.20
C LEU A 6 -40.59 -66.36 -29.72
N SER A 7 -41.76 -65.68 -29.73
CA SER A 7 -42.80 -65.69 -30.78
C SER A 7 -43.62 -64.38 -30.65
N SER A 8 -43.57 -63.42 -31.59
CA SER A 8 -44.31 -63.22 -32.86
C SER A 8 -45.85 -63.35 -32.77
N LEU A 9 -46.76 -62.63 -33.46
CA LEU A 9 -46.86 -61.40 -34.28
C LEU A 9 -48.20 -61.55 -35.03
N GLU A 10 -49.21 -60.70 -34.81
CA GLU A 10 -50.38 -60.53 -35.72
C GLU A 10 -50.94 -59.11 -35.47
N GLY A 11 -51.33 -58.27 -36.42
CA GLY A 11 -51.42 -58.35 -37.88
C GLY A 11 -51.96 -57.01 -38.44
N LEU A 12 -51.82 -56.84 -39.76
CA LEU A 12 -52.57 -55.98 -40.71
C LEU A 12 -52.74 -54.47 -40.38
N GLY A 13 -52.56 -53.50 -41.28
CA GLY A 13 -52.49 -53.48 -42.73
C GLY A 13 -52.39 -52.01 -43.19
N LYS A 14 -51.64 -51.81 -44.29
CA LYS A 14 -51.21 -50.55 -44.91
C LYS A 14 -52.37 -49.68 -45.42
N LEU A 15 -52.25 -48.33 -45.40
CA LEU A 15 -52.20 -47.54 -46.65
C LEU A 15 -51.79 -46.03 -46.54
N HIS A 16 -50.65 -45.72 -47.18
CA HIS A 16 -50.20 -44.52 -47.93
C HIS A 16 -49.81 -43.14 -47.32
N PHE A 17 -48.55 -42.79 -47.66
CA PHE A 17 -47.93 -41.49 -47.96
C PHE A 17 -47.54 -40.54 -46.80
N LEU A 18 -46.24 -40.47 -46.49
CA LEU A 18 -45.45 -39.22 -46.59
C LEU A 18 -43.93 -39.45 -46.33
N VAL A 19 -43.13 -39.00 -47.29
CA VAL A 19 -41.73 -38.49 -47.25
C VAL A 19 -40.84 -38.86 -46.05
N PHE A 20 -39.74 -39.56 -46.34
CA PHE A 20 -38.57 -39.72 -45.46
C PHE A 20 -37.81 -38.39 -45.31
N LEU A 21 -37.61 -37.92 -44.07
CA LEU A 21 -36.44 -37.15 -43.68
C LEU A 21 -35.93 -37.68 -42.33
N PHE A 22 -34.69 -38.18 -42.34
CA PHE A 22 -33.95 -38.62 -41.16
C PHE A 22 -33.59 -37.43 -40.28
N PHE A 23 -33.90 -37.50 -38.98
CA PHE A 23 -33.14 -36.78 -37.95
C PHE A 23 -32.76 -37.75 -36.84
N TYR A 24 -31.45 -37.87 -36.65
CA TYR A 24 -30.76 -38.65 -35.63
C TYR A 24 -30.94 -37.97 -34.27
N CYS A 25 -31.42 -38.68 -33.25
CA CYS A 25 -31.50 -38.15 -31.87
C CYS A 25 -30.49 -38.90 -31.00
N ILE A 26 -29.44 -38.20 -30.55
CA ILE A 26 -28.48 -38.69 -29.57
C ILE A 26 -28.90 -38.10 -28.22
N SER A 27 -29.22 -38.94 -27.25
CA SER A 27 -29.51 -38.52 -25.88
C SER A 27 -28.21 -38.19 -25.15
N LEU A 28 -27.97 -36.92 -24.86
CA LEU A 28 -26.95 -36.45 -23.92
C LEU A 28 -27.65 -36.18 -22.58
N GLU A 29 -27.46 -37.04 -21.58
CA GLU A 29 -27.82 -36.70 -20.20
C GLU A 29 -26.77 -35.72 -19.67
N ALA A 30 -27.13 -34.44 -19.64
CA ALA A 30 -26.36 -33.40 -18.96
C ALA A 30 -26.65 -33.47 -17.46
N GLN A 31 -25.64 -33.84 -16.67
CA GLN A 31 -25.65 -33.67 -15.22
C GLN A 31 -25.53 -32.17 -14.92
N ILE A 32 -26.62 -31.55 -14.49
CA ILE A 32 -26.62 -30.13 -14.07
C ILE A 32 -25.90 -30.07 -12.72
N LEU A 33 -24.63 -29.64 -12.73
CA LEU A 33 -23.99 -29.08 -11.55
C LEU A 33 -24.52 -27.64 -11.38
N PRO A 34 -25.05 -27.26 -10.21
CA PRO A 34 -25.34 -25.84 -9.97
C PRO A 34 -24.01 -25.09 -10.03
N SER A 35 -23.91 -24.13 -10.95
CA SER A 35 -22.84 -23.17 -10.97
C SER A 35 -22.90 -22.40 -9.65
N TYR A 36 -22.04 -22.76 -8.71
CA TYR A 36 -21.67 -21.85 -7.64
C TYR A 36 -21.00 -20.68 -8.34
N HIS A 37 -21.79 -19.64 -8.65
CA HIS A 37 -21.25 -18.30 -8.78
C HIS A 37 -20.72 -17.94 -7.39
N GLY A 38 -19.52 -18.43 -7.08
CA GLY A 38 -18.72 -17.81 -6.05
C GLY A 38 -18.62 -16.35 -6.46
N ASN A 39 -18.93 -15.45 -5.54
CA ASN A 39 -18.55 -14.05 -5.68
C ASN A 39 -17.04 -14.07 -5.92
N HIS A 40 -16.63 -13.90 -7.18
CA HIS A 40 -15.24 -13.70 -7.49
C HIS A 40 -14.93 -12.32 -6.93
N HIS A 41 -14.27 -12.27 -5.77
CA HIS A 41 -13.63 -11.06 -5.26
C HIS A 41 -12.44 -10.72 -6.17
N LYS A 42 -12.70 -10.51 -7.46
CA LYS A 42 -11.88 -9.60 -8.25
C LYS A 42 -12.37 -8.24 -7.78
N LYS A 43 -11.56 -7.50 -7.03
CA LYS A 43 -11.92 -6.12 -6.68
C LYS A 43 -12.25 -5.41 -8.00
N GLU A 44 -13.44 -4.81 -8.06
CA GLU A 44 -13.78 -3.96 -9.19
C GLU A 44 -12.66 -2.96 -9.35
N SER A 45 -12.08 -2.89 -10.56
CA SER A 45 -11.19 -1.80 -10.93
C SER A 45 -12.03 -0.54 -11.07
N SER A 46 -12.59 -0.04 -9.97
CA SER A 46 -12.94 1.37 -9.91
C SER A 46 -11.61 2.09 -9.92
N SER A 47 -11.15 2.49 -11.11
CA SER A 47 -10.11 3.47 -11.28
C SER A 47 -10.64 4.80 -10.73
N GLN A 48 -10.79 4.89 -9.41
CA GLN A 48 -10.88 6.20 -8.78
C GLN A 48 -9.51 6.79 -9.05
N ALA A 49 -9.46 7.81 -9.91
CA ALA A 49 -8.24 8.54 -10.12
C ALA A 49 -7.80 9.04 -8.73
N ASN A 50 -6.63 8.60 -8.30
CA ASN A 50 -6.08 9.10 -7.04
C ASN A 50 -5.49 10.49 -7.31
N TYR A 51 -5.81 11.44 -6.46
CA TYR A 51 -5.40 12.83 -6.60
C TYR A 51 -4.58 13.25 -5.40
N ALA A 52 -3.73 14.24 -5.60
CA ALA A 52 -3.00 14.94 -4.57
C ALA A 52 -3.23 16.45 -4.76
N LEU A 53 -2.90 17.23 -3.75
CA LEU A 53 -2.93 18.69 -3.86
C LEU A 53 -1.53 19.24 -4.08
N SER A 54 -1.37 20.03 -5.14
CA SER A 54 -0.15 20.79 -5.46
C SER A 54 -0.18 22.14 -4.75
N PHE A 55 0.95 22.55 -4.19
CA PHE A 55 1.17 23.82 -3.51
C PHE A 55 2.32 24.54 -4.20
N ASP A 56 2.09 25.79 -4.61
CA ASP A 56 3.01 26.56 -5.43
C ASP A 56 4.29 27.07 -4.71
N GLY A 57 4.35 26.98 -3.38
CA GLY A 57 5.45 27.51 -2.57
C GLY A 57 5.32 28.97 -2.17
N SER A 58 4.24 29.65 -2.57
CA SER A 58 4.03 31.08 -2.35
C SER A 58 2.96 31.32 -1.29
N ASN A 59 1.71 30.94 -1.57
CA ASN A 59 0.58 31.34 -0.73
C ASN A 59 -0.58 30.34 -0.70
N ASP A 60 -0.48 29.21 -1.40
CA ASP A 60 -1.43 28.12 -1.36
C ASP A 60 -1.52 27.53 0.04
N HIS A 61 -2.74 27.31 0.50
CA HIS A 61 -2.99 26.69 1.79
C HIS A 61 -4.42 26.19 1.90
N LEU A 62 -4.62 25.30 2.86
CA LEU A 62 -5.93 24.89 3.33
C LEU A 62 -6.27 25.64 4.61
N VAL A 63 -7.48 26.17 4.68
CA VAL A 63 -8.11 26.64 5.92
C VAL A 63 -9.04 25.54 6.39
N THR A 64 -8.75 24.94 7.54
CA THR A 64 -9.52 23.81 8.09
C THR A 64 -10.49 24.30 9.17
N ASN A 65 -11.56 23.54 9.39
CA ASN A 65 -12.39 23.67 10.59
C ASN A 65 -11.76 22.99 11.83
N GLY A 66 -10.48 22.63 11.73
CA GLY A 66 -9.69 21.99 12.75
C GLY A 66 -9.47 22.84 14.00
N GLY A 67 -8.97 22.19 15.05
CA GLY A 67 -8.73 22.81 16.34
C GLY A 67 -7.29 22.71 16.79
N THR A 68 -7.14 22.45 18.09
CA THR A 68 -5.84 22.27 18.74
C THR A 68 -5.84 21.00 19.57
N ILE A 69 -4.75 20.26 19.55
CA ILE A 69 -4.55 19.12 20.46
C ILE A 69 -3.33 19.43 21.33
N SER A 70 -3.54 19.50 22.64
CA SER A 70 -2.49 19.83 23.62
C SER A 70 -2.02 18.62 24.44
N SER A 71 -2.67 17.47 24.26
CA SER A 71 -2.30 16.17 24.82
C SER A 71 -1.36 15.43 23.87
N ALA A 72 -1.29 14.10 23.97
CA ALA A 72 -0.69 13.27 22.95
C ALA A 72 -1.38 13.47 21.58
N TRP A 73 -0.61 13.40 20.51
CA TRP A 73 -1.09 13.49 19.14
C TRP A 73 -0.10 12.86 18.16
N SER A 74 -0.60 12.52 16.97
CA SER A 74 0.23 12.16 15.82
C SER A 74 -0.29 12.83 14.56
N VAL A 75 0.61 13.10 13.61
CA VAL A 75 0.27 13.63 12.28
C VAL A 75 1.07 12.88 11.24
N GLU A 76 0.43 12.48 10.16
CA GLU A 76 1.02 11.77 9.01
C GLU A 76 0.68 12.51 7.71
N VAL A 77 1.56 12.42 6.71
CA VAL A 77 1.35 12.98 5.37
C VAL A 77 2.31 12.33 4.36
N TRP A 78 1.84 12.05 3.16
CA TRP A 78 2.71 11.83 2.00
C TRP A 78 3.07 13.18 1.39
N PHE A 79 4.36 13.45 1.19
CA PHE A 79 4.84 14.72 0.63
C PHE A 79 5.86 14.50 -0.48
N LYS A 80 5.62 15.10 -1.64
CA LYS A 80 6.59 15.24 -2.74
C LYS A 80 7.12 16.65 -2.77
N LYS A 81 8.36 16.82 -2.31
CA LYS A 81 9.01 18.14 -2.19
C LYS A 81 9.41 18.68 -3.56
N ALA A 82 8.90 19.86 -3.96
CA ALA A 82 9.24 20.44 -5.26
C ALA A 82 10.65 21.08 -5.30
N SER A 83 11.09 21.67 -4.19
CA SER A 83 12.40 22.34 -4.12
C SER A 83 12.86 22.62 -2.70
N ASN A 84 14.13 23.02 -2.57
CA ASN A 84 14.65 23.63 -1.34
C ASN A 84 14.22 25.10 -1.26
N GLN A 85 13.10 25.35 -0.59
CA GLN A 85 12.64 26.70 -0.28
C GLN A 85 13.03 27.11 1.12
N ALA A 86 12.94 28.42 1.42
CA ALA A 86 13.30 28.96 2.73
C ALA A 86 12.62 28.25 3.90
N GLY A 87 11.48 27.57 3.72
CA GLY A 87 10.98 26.57 4.66
C GLY A 87 9.62 26.06 4.22
N HIS A 88 9.32 24.79 4.48
CA HIS A 88 8.03 24.16 4.16
C HIS A 88 7.16 24.11 5.42
N ASN A 89 6.21 25.04 5.54
CA ASN A 89 5.34 25.13 6.71
C ASN A 89 4.12 24.21 6.59
N PHE A 90 4.05 23.15 7.38
CA PHE A 90 2.96 22.19 7.23
C PHE A 90 1.72 22.57 8.02
N THR A 91 1.80 22.75 9.33
CA THR A 91 0.63 23.04 10.15
C THR A 91 0.79 24.35 10.92
N ASN A 92 -0.30 25.10 11.08
CA ASN A 92 -0.27 26.36 11.81
C ASN A 92 -1.65 26.73 12.39
N ASN A 93 -1.65 27.70 13.31
CA ASN A 93 -2.85 28.35 13.82
C ASN A 93 -3.33 29.44 12.83
N ALA A 94 -4.64 29.65 12.74
CA ALA A 94 -5.30 30.67 11.90
C ALA A 94 -4.87 32.12 12.21
N ASN A 95 -4.30 32.38 13.40
CA ASN A 95 -4.00 33.73 13.91
C ASN A 95 -2.52 34.00 14.19
N SER A 96 -1.59 33.26 13.58
CA SER A 96 -0.19 33.40 13.97
C SER A 96 0.42 34.73 13.48
N GLY A 97 0.49 35.74 14.35
CA GLY A 97 1.54 36.76 14.31
C GLY A 97 2.94 36.20 14.59
N ASN A 98 3.12 34.87 14.46
CA ASN A 98 4.33 34.10 14.72
C ASN A 98 5.01 34.40 16.06
N SER A 99 4.24 34.45 17.16
CA SER A 99 4.80 34.56 18.51
C SER A 99 4.33 33.40 19.39
N GLY A 100 5.24 32.50 19.74
CA GLY A 100 5.02 31.40 20.69
C GLY A 100 4.23 30.19 20.17
N THR A 101 3.67 30.26 18.96
CA THR A 101 2.89 29.18 18.33
C THR A 101 3.80 28.04 17.83
N TRP A 102 3.30 26.81 17.96
CA TRP A 102 3.94 25.61 17.45
C TRP A 102 3.50 25.31 16.01
N SER A 103 4.40 24.75 15.20
CA SER A 103 4.13 24.41 13.80
C SER A 103 4.97 23.21 13.36
N LEU A 104 4.35 22.24 12.71
CA LEU A 104 5.07 21.15 12.04
C LEU A 104 5.70 21.68 10.75
N ARG A 105 6.91 21.23 10.45
CA ARG A 105 7.70 21.67 9.29
C ARG A 105 8.19 20.47 8.50
N LEU A 106 7.86 20.42 7.22
CA LEU A 106 8.42 19.46 6.26
C LEU A 106 9.83 19.87 5.80
N GLY A 107 10.24 21.10 6.11
CA GLY A 107 11.59 21.60 5.87
C GLY A 107 11.84 22.87 6.67
N GLN A 108 12.84 22.82 7.55
CA GLN A 108 13.20 23.95 8.42
C GLN A 108 13.90 25.10 7.69
N TRP A 109 13.84 26.28 8.31
CA TRP A 109 14.40 27.52 7.78
C TRP A 109 15.94 27.57 7.74
N ASN A 110 16.47 28.60 7.08
CA ASN A 110 17.89 28.95 7.05
C ASN A 110 18.81 27.84 6.51
N ASN A 111 18.41 27.25 5.38
CA ASN A 111 19.11 26.13 4.73
C ASN A 111 19.19 24.84 5.55
N ILE A 112 18.36 24.68 6.59
CA ILE A 112 18.30 23.42 7.34
C ILE A 112 17.59 22.37 6.50
N TYR A 113 16.45 22.69 5.86
CA TYR A 113 15.67 21.82 4.97
C TYR A 113 15.21 20.48 5.56
N LYS A 114 15.45 20.24 6.85
CA LYS A 114 15.07 19.00 7.54
C LYS A 114 13.67 19.08 8.12
N VAL A 115 12.98 17.96 8.17
CA VAL A 115 11.71 17.76 8.87
C VAL A 115 11.88 18.06 10.37
N GLY A 116 10.87 18.67 10.98
CA GLY A 116 10.87 18.98 12.40
C GLY A 116 9.64 19.74 12.88
N ILE A 117 9.81 20.44 14.00
CA ILE A 117 8.78 21.27 14.64
C ILE A 117 9.39 22.62 15.06
N THR A 118 8.65 23.71 14.86
CA THR A 118 9.07 25.07 15.19
C THR A 118 8.20 25.66 16.28
N LYS A 119 8.82 26.31 17.27
CA LYS A 119 8.14 27.28 18.13
C LYS A 119 8.53 28.68 17.67
N TYR A 120 7.59 29.38 17.06
CA TYR A 120 7.85 30.71 16.51
C TYR A 120 8.32 31.70 17.58
N GLY A 121 9.31 32.53 17.22
CA GLY A 121 9.95 33.47 18.14
C GLY A 121 10.85 32.82 19.20
N VAL A 122 10.97 31.49 19.18
CA VAL A 122 11.77 30.74 20.16
C VAL A 122 12.84 29.90 19.47
N LYS A 123 12.45 28.85 18.73
CA LYS A 123 13.42 27.90 18.17
C LYS A 123 12.81 26.94 17.14
N ASP A 124 13.63 26.56 16.16
CA ASP A 124 13.42 25.42 15.27
C ASP A 124 14.05 24.15 15.85
N TYR A 125 13.27 23.08 15.95
CA TYR A 125 13.69 21.76 16.38
C TYR A 125 13.62 20.81 15.18
N TYR A 126 14.69 20.06 14.93
CA TYR A 126 14.78 19.16 13.79
C TYR A 126 15.66 17.96 14.12
N ILE A 127 15.52 16.91 13.32
CA ILE A 127 16.32 15.70 13.45
C ILE A 127 17.66 15.89 12.74
N ASN A 128 18.78 15.60 13.40
CA ASN A 128 20.09 15.66 12.75
C ASN A 128 20.46 14.36 12.04
N ASP A 129 19.56 13.87 11.19
CA ASP A 129 19.73 12.74 10.28
C ASP A 129 19.68 13.29 8.83
N SER A 130 20.36 12.66 7.88
CA SER A 130 20.29 13.08 6.47
C SER A 130 18.93 12.76 5.85
N ARG A 131 18.29 11.66 6.26
CA ARG A 131 16.95 11.23 5.80
C ARG A 131 15.84 12.22 6.15
N ALA A 132 16.08 13.07 7.16
CA ALA A 132 15.15 14.14 7.50
C ALA A 132 15.16 15.28 6.45
N ASN A 133 16.17 15.39 5.59
CA ASN A 133 16.15 16.30 4.44
C ASN A 133 15.59 15.57 3.23
N LEU A 134 14.28 15.68 3.05
CA LEU A 134 13.53 15.01 2.00
C LEU A 134 14.10 15.30 0.61
N ASP A 135 14.09 14.27 -0.23
CA ASP A 135 14.54 14.30 -1.60
C ASP A 135 13.60 15.14 -2.46
N ILE A 136 14.16 15.89 -3.40
CA ILE A 136 13.36 16.70 -4.33
C ILE A 136 12.73 15.78 -5.38
N GLY A 137 11.43 15.94 -5.57
CA GLY A 137 10.66 15.24 -6.59
C GLY A 137 10.30 13.80 -6.24
N LYS A 138 10.55 13.34 -5.00
CA LYS A 138 10.18 12.00 -4.57
C LYS A 138 9.06 12.01 -3.53
N TRP A 139 8.16 11.04 -3.60
CA TRP A 139 7.16 10.81 -2.56
C TRP A 139 7.80 10.18 -1.32
N GLU A 140 7.67 10.88 -0.19
CA GLU A 140 8.13 10.40 1.11
C GLU A 140 7.02 10.56 2.15
N HIS A 141 6.79 9.52 2.94
CA HIS A 141 5.83 9.55 4.04
C HIS A 141 6.50 10.18 5.26
N VAL A 142 5.89 11.19 5.85
CA VAL A 142 6.39 11.86 7.04
C VAL A 142 5.38 11.77 8.15
N ALA A 143 5.82 11.29 9.31
CA ALA A 143 5.00 11.28 10.51
C ALA A 143 5.69 11.98 11.69
N TRP A 144 4.88 12.59 12.54
CA TRP A 144 5.26 13.09 13.85
C TRP A 144 4.38 12.45 14.90
N THR A 145 4.98 12.04 16.00
CA THR A 145 4.25 11.63 17.20
C THR A 145 4.70 12.49 18.36
N TYR A 146 3.78 12.82 19.25
CA TYR A 146 4.06 13.62 20.42
C TYR A 146 3.47 13.00 21.68
N GLU A 147 4.32 12.82 22.68
CA GLU A 147 3.92 12.43 24.02
C GLU A 147 4.93 12.94 25.04
N SER A 148 4.49 13.30 26.24
CA SER A 148 5.40 13.59 27.36
C SER A 148 6.49 14.64 27.05
N ASN A 149 6.15 15.66 26.24
CA ASN A 149 7.05 16.71 25.77
C ASN A 149 8.15 16.26 24.78
N LEU A 150 7.99 15.06 24.18
CA LEU A 150 8.88 14.51 23.16
C LEU A 150 8.14 14.45 21.82
N VAL A 151 8.79 14.90 20.75
CA VAL A 151 8.33 14.73 19.38
C VAL A 151 9.26 13.74 18.70
N THR A 152 8.72 12.65 18.18
CA THR A 152 9.43 11.68 17.35
C THR A 152 9.07 11.93 15.89
N VAL A 153 10.05 11.83 15.00
CA VAL A 153 9.84 12.00 13.55
C VAL A 153 10.12 10.67 12.86
N TYR A 154 9.28 10.33 11.90
CA TYR A 154 9.41 9.16 11.06
C TYR A 154 9.43 9.61 9.60
N VAL A 155 10.27 8.97 8.79
CA VAL A 155 10.31 9.15 7.34
C VAL A 155 10.28 7.77 6.69
N ASN A 156 9.33 7.53 5.79
CA ASN A 156 9.10 6.24 5.13
C ASN A 156 8.98 5.07 6.13
N GLY A 157 8.21 5.28 7.21
CA GLY A 157 7.98 4.29 8.26
C GLY A 157 9.09 4.20 9.31
N GLU A 158 10.31 4.64 8.97
CA GLU A 158 11.48 4.54 9.84
C GLU A 158 11.58 5.69 10.84
N SER A 159 11.76 5.36 12.12
CA SER A 159 11.99 6.38 13.15
C SER A 159 13.38 7.00 12.99
N LEU A 160 13.43 8.32 12.81
CA LEU A 160 14.67 9.08 12.80
C LEU A 160 15.07 9.57 14.21
N GLY A 161 14.31 9.14 15.23
CA GLY A 161 14.48 9.53 16.62
C GLY A 161 13.66 10.76 17.01
N THR A 162 13.96 11.29 18.18
CA THR A 162 13.26 12.44 18.74
C THR A 162 13.96 13.75 18.39
N THR A 163 13.20 14.85 18.30
CA THR A 163 13.75 16.20 18.02
C THR A 163 14.68 16.73 19.11
N PHE A 164 15.02 15.94 20.14
CA PHE A 164 15.83 16.35 21.28
C PHE A 164 17.11 15.52 21.41
N SER A 165 18.23 16.12 21.01
CA SER A 165 19.54 15.81 21.61
C SER A 165 19.79 16.60 22.92
N ARG A 166 18.85 17.45 23.37
CA ARG A 166 19.06 18.48 24.42
C ARG A 166 17.96 18.59 25.51
N GLY A 167 17.03 17.64 25.61
CA GLY A 167 15.95 17.61 26.63
C GLY A 167 14.56 18.08 26.16
N PRO A 168 13.50 17.87 26.96
CA PRO A 168 12.09 17.98 26.55
C PRO A 168 11.62 19.40 26.20
N LEU A 169 10.50 19.50 25.48
CA LEU A 169 9.84 20.78 25.20
C LEU A 169 9.31 21.44 26.47
N ALA A 170 9.91 22.57 26.83
CA ALA A 170 9.37 23.41 27.90
C ALA A 170 7.95 23.89 27.54
N ASN A 171 6.98 23.44 28.34
CA ASN A 171 5.54 23.67 28.17
C ASN A 171 4.89 22.88 27.00
N GLY A 172 5.49 21.77 26.57
CA GLY A 172 4.92 20.85 25.58
C GLY A 172 4.82 21.41 24.16
N ALA A 173 4.32 20.57 23.25
CA ALA A 173 3.94 20.93 21.88
C ALA A 173 2.43 20.80 21.69
N ILE A 174 1.79 21.93 21.42
CA ILE A 174 0.38 21.97 21.03
C ILE A 174 0.34 21.84 19.51
N LEU A 175 -0.41 20.88 19.00
CA LEU A 175 -0.69 20.79 17.58
C LEU A 175 -1.78 21.80 17.22
N TYR A 176 -1.52 22.61 16.20
CA TYR A 176 -2.49 23.49 15.55
C TYR A 176 -2.58 23.06 14.09
N TRP A 177 -3.78 22.83 13.54
CA TRP A 177 -3.95 22.50 12.12
C TRP A 177 -5.05 23.32 11.43
N ASN A 178 -5.42 24.47 12.00
CA ASN A 178 -6.37 25.41 11.39
C ASN A 178 -5.92 25.86 9.99
N ILE A 179 -4.60 25.93 9.77
CA ILE A 179 -3.99 26.18 8.48
C ILE A 179 -3.07 25.00 8.16
N ILE A 180 -3.18 24.49 6.94
CA ILE A 180 -2.25 23.50 6.38
C ILE A 180 -1.57 24.14 5.16
N GLY A 181 -0.24 24.05 5.09
CA GLY A 181 0.57 24.49 3.95
C GLY A 181 1.13 25.90 4.05
N LYS A 182 0.86 26.66 5.12
CA LYS A 182 1.30 28.05 5.21
C LYS A 182 1.47 28.62 6.62
N SER A 183 2.41 29.55 6.68
CA SER A 183 2.60 30.57 7.73
C SER A 183 2.74 31.96 7.10
N PRO A 184 2.75 33.05 7.89
CA PRO A 184 2.96 34.40 7.36
C PRO A 184 4.24 34.60 6.53
N SER A 185 5.26 33.76 6.69
CA SER A 185 6.58 33.96 6.07
C SER A 185 7.04 32.78 5.19
N HIS A 186 6.34 31.65 5.23
CA HIS A 186 6.75 30.42 4.57
C HIS A 186 5.53 29.58 4.22
N SER A 187 5.55 28.98 3.02
CA SER A 187 4.51 28.10 2.50
C SER A 187 5.13 26.78 2.06
N ILE A 188 4.33 25.73 1.89
CA ILE A 188 4.79 24.49 1.26
C ILE A 188 4.92 24.72 -0.24
N GLY A 189 5.99 24.19 -0.84
CA GLY A 189 6.12 24.00 -2.27
C GLY A 189 6.30 22.52 -2.60
N GLY A 190 5.30 21.91 -3.23
CA GLY A 190 5.27 20.47 -3.49
C GLY A 190 3.86 19.92 -3.54
N GLU A 191 3.74 18.60 -3.60
CA GLU A 191 2.45 17.90 -3.60
C GLU A 191 2.28 17.15 -2.29
N ILE A 192 1.08 17.16 -1.73
CA ILE A 192 0.74 16.40 -0.53
C ILE A 192 -0.45 15.49 -0.77
N ASP A 193 -0.49 14.39 -0.04
CA ASP A 193 -1.57 13.42 -0.04
C ASP A 193 -1.72 12.81 1.37
N GLU A 194 -2.87 12.18 1.64
CA GLU A 194 -3.10 11.32 2.82
C GLU A 194 -2.77 11.97 4.17
N ILE A 195 -3.23 13.19 4.41
CA ILE A 195 -3.01 13.85 5.71
C ILE A 195 -3.87 13.17 6.77
N ARG A 196 -3.25 12.64 7.83
CA ARG A 196 -3.95 12.05 8.98
C ARG A 196 -3.57 12.77 10.25
N ILE A 197 -4.55 13.06 11.10
CA ILE A 197 -4.37 13.72 12.38
C ILE A 197 -5.02 12.87 13.46
N TRP A 198 -4.25 12.53 14.48
CA TRP A 198 -4.66 11.66 15.57
C TRP A 198 -4.54 12.39 16.91
N ASN A 199 -5.46 12.11 17.84
CA ASN A 199 -5.33 12.49 19.26
C ASN A 199 -4.70 11.35 20.09
N ASP A 200 -3.89 10.53 19.44
CA ASP A 200 -3.22 9.35 19.97
C ASP A 200 -1.76 9.28 19.47
N VAL A 201 -0.92 8.53 20.18
CA VAL A 201 0.49 8.29 19.80
C VAL A 201 0.55 7.04 18.93
N ARG A 202 0.67 7.21 17.61
CA ARG A 202 0.85 6.07 16.71
C ARG A 202 2.22 5.44 16.94
N THR A 203 2.27 4.12 17.02
CA THR A 203 3.51 3.36 17.14
C THR A 203 4.24 3.26 15.80
N SER A 204 5.52 2.90 15.82
CA SER A 204 6.29 2.72 14.57
C SER A 204 5.67 1.66 13.66
N THR A 205 5.23 0.54 14.23
CA THR A 205 4.53 -0.54 13.52
C THR A 205 3.24 -0.04 12.91
N GLU A 206 2.42 0.67 13.67
CA GLU A 206 1.17 1.22 13.13
C GLU A 206 1.39 2.24 12.01
N ILE A 207 2.47 3.03 12.05
CA ILE A 207 2.82 3.96 10.97
C ILE A 207 3.24 3.17 9.73
N LYS A 208 4.12 2.17 9.87
CA LYS A 208 4.61 1.34 8.77
C LYS A 208 3.47 0.56 8.10
N ASP A 209 2.62 -0.08 8.89
CA ASP A 209 1.50 -0.90 8.42
C ASP A 209 0.41 -0.09 7.68
N ASN A 210 0.27 1.19 8.01
CA ASN A 210 -0.83 2.01 7.49
C ASN A 210 -0.40 3.05 6.45
N MET A 211 0.88 3.39 6.30
CA MET A 211 1.29 4.46 5.37
C MET A 211 0.97 4.13 3.90
N PHE A 212 0.90 2.85 3.54
CA PHE A 212 0.57 2.39 2.20
C PHE A 212 -0.92 2.13 1.98
N LYS A 213 -1.80 2.39 2.96
CA LYS A 213 -3.24 2.11 2.85
C LYS A 213 -4.06 3.37 2.86
N GLU A 214 -5.20 3.35 2.19
CA GLU A 214 -6.29 4.23 2.60
C GLU A 214 -6.96 3.71 3.88
N LEU A 215 -7.24 4.61 4.83
CA LEU A 215 -7.97 4.28 6.06
C LEU A 215 -9.49 4.31 5.84
N ASN A 216 -10.23 3.70 6.77
CA ASN A 216 -11.69 3.67 6.77
C ASN A 216 -12.30 5.01 7.25
N GLY A 217 -11.57 5.77 8.06
CA GLY A 217 -12.01 7.05 8.62
C GLY A 217 -12.68 6.95 10.00
N ASN A 218 -12.92 5.74 10.50
CA ASN A 218 -13.54 5.49 11.80
C ASN A 218 -12.56 4.87 12.82
N GLU A 219 -11.27 4.89 12.53
CA GLU A 219 -10.22 4.42 13.42
C GLU A 219 -10.26 5.18 14.74
N ASN A 220 -10.02 4.45 15.84
CA ASN A 220 -10.02 5.05 17.16
C ASN A 220 -8.92 6.11 17.27
N GLY A 221 -9.31 7.30 17.70
CA GLY A 221 -8.41 8.44 17.86
C GLY A 221 -8.10 9.23 16.59
N LEU A 222 -8.67 8.86 15.43
CA LEU A 222 -8.57 9.64 14.20
C LEU A 222 -9.45 10.90 14.31
N VAL A 223 -8.82 12.07 14.20
CA VAL A 223 -9.46 13.38 14.38
C VAL A 223 -9.79 14.03 13.04
N ALA A 224 -8.90 13.91 12.07
CA ALA A 224 -9.12 14.39 10.71
C ALA A 224 -8.34 13.52 9.74
N TYR A 225 -8.92 13.28 8.56
CA TYR A 225 -8.28 12.54 7.50
C TYR A 225 -8.62 13.15 6.15
N TYR A 226 -7.62 13.62 5.41
CA TYR A 226 -7.80 14.24 4.10
C TYR A 226 -7.16 13.35 3.05
N LYS A 227 -7.99 12.54 2.36
CA LYS A 227 -7.57 11.63 1.27
C LYS A 227 -7.26 12.34 -0.05
N MET A 228 -7.73 13.58 -0.19
CA MET A 228 -7.54 14.40 -1.41
C MET A 228 -8.04 13.73 -2.70
N THR A 229 -9.13 12.95 -2.64
CA THR A 229 -9.67 12.19 -3.78
C THR A 229 -10.69 12.95 -4.64
N GLU A 230 -11.01 14.20 -4.31
CA GLU A 230 -12.06 14.97 -4.97
C GLU A 230 -11.74 15.35 -6.41
N GLY A 231 -10.46 15.66 -6.71
CA GLY A 231 -9.98 15.98 -8.05
C GLY A 231 -10.52 17.27 -8.67
N SER A 232 -11.36 18.03 -7.95
CA SER A 232 -11.91 19.31 -8.38
C SER A 232 -12.60 20.07 -7.23
N GLY A 233 -12.85 21.35 -7.44
CA GLY A 233 -13.48 22.22 -6.45
C GLY A 233 -12.48 22.78 -5.45
N THR A 234 -12.99 23.45 -4.42
CA THR A 234 -12.18 24.13 -3.39
C THR A 234 -12.34 23.52 -2.00
N THR A 235 -13.06 22.40 -1.89
CA THR A 235 -13.31 21.72 -0.61
C THR A 235 -12.49 20.44 -0.57
N VAL A 236 -11.76 20.26 0.53
CA VAL A 236 -11.09 19.00 0.86
C VAL A 236 -11.86 18.35 1.99
N THR A 237 -12.44 17.19 1.72
CA THR A 237 -13.31 16.49 2.67
C THR A 237 -12.49 15.97 3.83
N ASP A 238 -13.10 15.98 5.01
CA ASP A 238 -12.58 15.22 6.15
C ASP A 238 -13.25 13.84 6.07
N ASN A 239 -12.47 12.84 5.70
CA ASN A 239 -12.86 11.44 5.57
C ASN A 239 -12.92 10.74 6.94
N SER A 240 -12.58 11.42 8.04
CA SER A 240 -12.82 10.86 9.38
C SER A 240 -14.30 10.91 9.76
N SER A 241 -14.66 10.33 10.90
CA SER A 241 -16.00 10.48 11.49
C SER A 241 -16.32 11.89 12.01
N ASN A 242 -15.40 12.85 11.85
CA ASN A 242 -15.55 14.23 12.27
C ASN A 242 -15.91 15.14 11.07
N SER A 243 -16.02 16.45 11.31
CA SER A 243 -16.42 17.43 10.27
C SER A 243 -15.39 18.55 10.14
N ASN A 244 -14.10 18.19 10.12
CA ASN A 244 -12.99 19.14 10.06
C ASN A 244 -12.60 19.53 8.63
N SER A 245 -13.51 19.39 7.65
CA SER A 245 -13.22 19.66 6.23
C SER A 245 -12.53 21.01 6.01
N ALA A 246 -11.70 21.06 4.97
CA ALA A 246 -10.89 22.22 4.65
C ALA A 246 -11.34 22.92 3.38
N THR A 247 -11.01 24.20 3.28
CA THR A 247 -11.20 25.03 2.10
C THR A 247 -9.84 25.41 1.54
N MET A 248 -9.64 25.16 0.25
CA MET A 248 -8.47 25.60 -0.50
C MET A 248 -8.48 27.12 -0.69
N VAL A 249 -7.33 27.77 -0.49
CA VAL A 249 -7.20 29.23 -0.60
C VAL A 249 -5.98 29.58 -1.46
N ASN A 250 -6.22 30.43 -2.46
CA ASN A 250 -5.31 30.77 -3.57
C ASN A 250 -5.09 29.66 -4.59
N MET A 251 -5.88 28.60 -4.51
CA MET A 251 -5.79 27.41 -5.36
C MET A 251 -7.03 27.28 -6.24
N ASP A 252 -6.93 26.53 -7.33
CA ASP A 252 -8.03 26.19 -8.23
C ASP A 252 -8.01 24.72 -8.69
N ASN A 253 -8.79 24.38 -9.71
CA ASN A 253 -8.90 22.99 -10.19
C ASN A 253 -7.58 22.43 -10.75
N SER A 254 -6.63 23.28 -11.14
CA SER A 254 -5.32 22.85 -11.64
C SER A 254 -4.38 22.36 -10.55
N ASP A 255 -4.67 22.67 -9.28
CA ASP A 255 -3.90 22.20 -8.12
C ASP A 255 -4.29 20.78 -7.70
N TRP A 256 -5.38 20.23 -8.24
CA TRP A 256 -5.66 18.79 -8.16
C TRP A 256 -4.85 18.06 -9.22
N VAL A 257 -3.79 17.38 -8.77
CA VAL A 257 -2.86 16.64 -9.63
C VAL A 257 -3.03 15.14 -9.42
N SER A 258 -2.64 14.32 -10.41
CA SER A 258 -2.64 12.87 -10.22
C SER A 258 -1.64 12.46 -9.14
N SER A 259 -2.11 11.71 -8.14
CA SER A 259 -1.24 11.20 -7.07
C SER A 259 -0.50 9.95 -7.52
N ASN A 260 0.80 9.94 -7.24
CA ASN A 260 1.66 8.76 -7.28
C ASN A 260 2.28 8.47 -5.90
N ALA A 261 1.66 8.97 -4.82
CA ALA A 261 1.95 8.44 -3.50
C ALA A 261 1.73 6.91 -3.56
N PRO A 262 2.65 6.10 -2.99
CA PRO A 262 2.61 4.65 -3.14
C PRO A 262 1.54 4.07 -2.23
N LEU A 263 0.28 4.19 -2.62
CA LEU A 263 -0.86 3.60 -1.92
C LEU A 263 -1.25 2.31 -2.63
N GLY A 264 -1.49 1.29 -1.82
CA GLY A 264 -1.87 -0.04 -2.24
C GLY A 264 -3.26 -0.40 -1.76
N ASN A 265 -3.82 -1.33 -2.49
CA ASN A 265 -5.15 -1.86 -2.27
C ASN A 265 -5.06 -3.39 -2.23
N LEU A 266 -4.62 -3.86 -1.07
CA LEU A 266 -4.49 -5.28 -0.80
C LEU A 266 -5.84 -5.89 -0.40
N LEU A 267 -5.94 -7.20 -0.53
CA LEU A 267 -7.02 -7.97 0.09
C LEU A 267 -6.88 -7.90 1.62
N ASN A 268 -7.99 -7.71 2.33
CA ASN A 268 -7.98 -7.58 3.80
C ASN A 268 -7.27 -8.75 4.52
N SER A 269 -7.31 -9.96 3.96
CA SER A 269 -6.63 -11.14 4.52
C SER A 269 -5.11 -11.13 4.33
N TYR A 270 -4.56 -10.20 3.54
CA TYR A 270 -3.15 -10.07 3.16
C TYR A 270 -2.53 -8.74 3.64
N GLU A 271 -3.18 -8.09 4.60
CA GLU A 271 -2.80 -6.76 5.08
C GLU A 271 -1.79 -6.78 6.25
N THR A 272 -0.99 -7.84 6.37
CA THR A 272 0.05 -7.98 7.40
C THR A 272 1.42 -7.62 6.85
N ASP A 273 2.22 -6.89 7.64
CA ASP A 273 3.59 -6.48 7.34
C ASP A 273 3.73 -5.93 5.92
N ILE A 274 3.02 -4.82 5.68
CA ILE A 274 2.89 -4.27 4.34
C ILE A 274 4.09 -3.42 4.02
N GLU A 275 4.63 -3.70 2.85
CA GLU A 275 5.80 -3.03 2.34
C GLU A 275 5.53 -2.42 0.98
N GLY A 276 6.31 -1.39 0.68
CA GLY A 276 6.28 -0.70 -0.58
C GLY A 276 7.61 -0.88 -1.31
N PHE A 277 7.51 -1.01 -2.62
CA PHE A 277 8.64 -0.95 -3.53
C PHE A 277 8.39 0.17 -4.55
N TRP A 278 8.97 1.34 -4.28
CA TRP A 278 8.79 2.56 -5.07
C TRP A 278 10.14 3.25 -5.31
N GLU A 279 10.12 4.42 -5.96
CA GLU A 279 11.33 5.16 -6.35
C GLU A 279 12.35 5.41 -5.21
N HIS A 280 11.92 5.39 -3.94
CA HIS A 280 12.82 5.60 -2.80
C HIS A 280 13.67 4.36 -2.47
N THR A 281 13.16 3.15 -2.69
CA THR A 281 13.95 1.92 -2.50
C THR A 281 15.14 1.89 -3.46
N GLY A 282 15.00 2.52 -4.64
CA GLY A 282 16.07 2.66 -5.62
C GLY A 282 16.46 1.31 -6.20
N THR A 283 17.72 0.90 -6.02
CA THR A 283 18.25 -0.42 -6.42
C THR A 283 18.56 -1.32 -5.23
N SER A 284 18.28 -0.86 -4.02
CA SER A 284 18.38 -1.67 -2.82
C SER A 284 17.19 -2.62 -2.73
N ASP A 285 17.29 -3.61 -1.86
CA ASP A 285 16.16 -4.45 -1.53
C ASP A 285 15.10 -3.60 -0.81
N SER A 286 13.83 -3.88 -1.09
CA SER A 286 12.73 -3.41 -0.27
C SER A 286 12.92 -3.87 1.17
N GLU A 287 12.17 -3.23 2.06
CA GLU A 287 11.86 -3.83 3.35
C GLU A 287 11.22 -5.22 3.12
N VAL A 288 11.40 -6.09 4.12
CA VAL A 288 10.99 -7.49 4.04
C VAL A 288 9.58 -7.62 4.58
N SER A 289 8.65 -8.17 3.79
CA SER A 289 7.31 -8.57 4.23
C SER A 289 7.33 -10.04 4.67
N ASP A 290 7.75 -10.30 5.91
CA ASP A 290 7.92 -11.64 6.50
C ASP A 290 8.53 -12.69 5.54
N GLY A 291 9.72 -12.40 5.03
CA GLY A 291 10.50 -13.27 4.16
C GLY A 291 10.48 -12.93 2.68
N LEU A 292 9.63 -12.00 2.21
CA LEU A 292 9.68 -11.52 0.81
C LEU A 292 10.26 -10.12 0.71
N SER A 293 11.23 -9.93 -0.20
CA SER A 293 11.72 -8.61 -0.62
C SER A 293 11.90 -8.53 -2.14
N MET A 294 12.05 -7.31 -2.65
CA MET A 294 12.24 -7.05 -4.08
C MET A 294 13.42 -6.12 -4.34
N SER A 295 14.07 -6.27 -5.49
CA SER A 295 15.10 -5.31 -5.94
C SER A 295 15.07 -5.12 -7.46
N VAL A 296 15.56 -3.97 -7.93
CA VAL A 296 15.65 -3.63 -9.37
C VAL A 296 17.05 -3.21 -9.76
N GLY A 297 17.39 -3.41 -11.03
CA GLY A 297 18.67 -2.95 -11.58
C GLY A 297 18.79 -1.42 -11.76
N SER A 298 17.66 -0.70 -11.71
CA SER A 298 17.60 0.76 -11.81
C SER A 298 16.39 1.31 -11.07
N ALA A 299 16.53 2.48 -10.45
CA ALA A 299 15.43 3.14 -9.73
C ALA A 299 14.14 3.22 -10.57
N LEU A 300 13.02 2.97 -9.91
CA LEU A 300 11.69 3.05 -10.52
C LEU A 300 11.34 4.49 -10.89
N ALA A 301 10.53 4.64 -11.93
CA ALA A 301 9.88 5.91 -12.23
C ALA A 301 8.77 6.18 -11.19
N GLU A 302 8.47 7.45 -10.90
CA GLU A 302 7.46 7.87 -9.91
C GLU A 302 6.11 7.13 -10.05
N ALA A 303 5.65 6.92 -11.29
CA ALA A 303 4.38 6.26 -11.57
C ALA A 303 4.41 4.73 -11.43
N ASN A 304 5.57 4.14 -11.14
CA ASN A 304 5.79 2.71 -11.05
C ASN A 304 6.11 2.31 -9.61
N PHE A 305 5.26 1.50 -8.99
CA PHE A 305 5.51 0.94 -7.67
C PHE A 305 4.72 -0.35 -7.45
N VAL A 306 5.10 -1.09 -6.41
CA VAL A 306 4.36 -2.26 -5.93
C VAL A 306 4.14 -2.09 -4.44
N ILE A 307 2.91 -2.24 -3.99
CA ILE A 307 2.59 -2.45 -2.57
C ILE A 307 2.28 -3.92 -2.37
N PHE A 308 2.83 -4.51 -1.32
CA PHE A 308 2.63 -5.92 -1.04
C PHE A 308 2.55 -6.18 0.46
N GLY A 309 1.75 -7.17 0.80
CA GLY A 309 1.58 -7.64 2.18
C GLY A 309 1.24 -9.12 2.17
N ASN A 310 1.23 -9.72 3.36
CA ASN A 310 1.10 -11.16 3.51
C ASN A 310 -0.09 -11.58 4.37
N ASN A 311 -0.44 -12.86 4.28
CA ASN A 311 -1.58 -13.46 4.95
C ASN A 311 -1.36 -13.88 6.41
N ASN A 312 -0.24 -13.49 7.01
CA ASN A 312 0.16 -13.83 8.39
C ASN A 312 0.16 -15.33 8.71
N ASP A 313 0.37 -16.19 7.70
CA ASP A 313 0.45 -17.63 7.91
C ASP A 313 1.93 -18.04 8.03
N ASP A 314 2.40 -18.12 9.28
CA ASP A 314 3.74 -18.56 9.64
C ASP A 314 3.85 -20.11 9.71
N THR A 315 2.81 -20.86 9.36
CA THR A 315 2.64 -22.27 9.78
C THR A 315 3.13 -23.32 8.76
N GLY A 316 4.16 -22.98 7.99
CA GLY A 316 4.87 -23.92 7.12
C GLY A 316 4.22 -24.18 5.76
N THR A 317 4.23 -25.44 5.32
CA THR A 317 3.85 -25.80 3.96
C THR A 317 2.50 -26.52 3.85
N THR A 318 1.92 -26.45 2.66
CA THR A 318 0.73 -27.17 2.22
C THR A 318 1.00 -27.89 0.90
N SER A 319 0.10 -28.79 0.51
CA SER A 319 0.19 -29.43 -0.80
C SER A 319 -0.23 -28.47 -1.92
N SER A 320 0.29 -28.72 -3.13
CA SER A 320 -0.14 -28.03 -4.34
C SER A 320 -0.91 -28.99 -5.25
N SER A 321 -1.85 -28.45 -6.02
CA SER A 321 -2.52 -29.19 -7.10
C SER A 321 -1.69 -29.23 -8.39
N LEU A 322 -0.59 -28.47 -8.45
CA LEU A 322 0.31 -28.43 -9.59
C LEU A 322 1.17 -29.69 -9.68
N SER A 323 1.27 -30.26 -10.89
CA SER A 323 2.14 -31.40 -11.15
C SER A 323 3.61 -31.04 -10.95
N GLY A 324 4.38 -31.96 -10.35
CA GLY A 324 5.81 -31.73 -10.10
C GLY A 324 6.12 -30.88 -8.86
N ILE A 325 5.11 -30.42 -8.12
CA ILE A 325 5.27 -29.72 -6.85
C ILE A 325 5.02 -30.69 -5.69
N SER A 326 5.98 -30.75 -4.76
CA SER A 326 5.85 -31.54 -3.53
C SER A 326 5.19 -30.72 -2.41
N LYS A 327 5.60 -29.47 -2.25
CA LYS A 327 5.15 -28.56 -1.19
C LYS A 327 5.03 -27.13 -1.69
N ARG A 328 4.14 -26.36 -1.08
CA ARG A 328 3.94 -24.92 -1.29
C ARG A 328 3.88 -24.21 0.05
N SER A 329 4.42 -23.00 0.16
CA SER A 329 4.26 -22.19 1.36
C SER A 329 2.79 -21.90 1.63
N LYS A 330 2.40 -21.91 2.90
CA LYS A 330 1.11 -21.34 3.31
C LYS A 330 1.16 -19.82 3.38
N ARG A 331 2.34 -19.24 3.61
CA ARG A 331 2.54 -17.81 3.43
C ARG A 331 2.35 -17.47 1.95
N GLU A 332 1.45 -16.53 1.74
CA GLU A 332 1.11 -16.00 0.43
C GLU A 332 1.17 -14.47 0.54
N TRP A 333 1.61 -13.82 -0.54
CA TRP A 333 1.71 -12.36 -0.60
C TRP A 333 0.76 -11.83 -1.65
N ASN A 334 -0.04 -10.83 -1.31
CA ASN A 334 -0.84 -10.11 -2.29
C ASN A 334 -0.08 -8.87 -2.72
N PHE A 335 0.07 -8.70 -4.03
CA PHE A 335 0.71 -7.55 -4.65
C PHE A 335 -0.36 -6.71 -5.34
N ASP A 336 -0.22 -5.39 -5.20
CA ASP A 336 -0.94 -4.35 -5.95
C ASP A 336 0.10 -3.49 -6.65
N GLU A 337 0.13 -3.56 -7.98
CA GLU A 337 1.09 -2.88 -8.84
C GLU A 337 0.45 -1.63 -9.46
N LYS A 338 1.23 -0.55 -9.52
CA LYS A 338 0.95 0.58 -10.39
C LYS A 338 2.02 0.71 -11.46
N GLY A 339 1.59 0.94 -12.69
CA GLY A 339 2.49 1.15 -13.82
C GLY A 339 3.05 -0.15 -14.38
N THR A 340 4.38 -0.24 -14.50
CA THR A 340 5.06 -1.48 -14.90
C THR A 340 6.33 -1.66 -14.11
N VAL A 341 6.43 -2.77 -13.39
CA VAL A 341 7.57 -3.14 -12.57
C VAL A 341 8.10 -4.49 -12.99
N THR A 342 9.41 -4.56 -13.23
CA THR A 342 10.14 -5.80 -13.42
C THR A 342 11.25 -5.85 -12.39
N ALA A 343 11.21 -6.81 -11.48
CA ALA A 343 12.07 -6.87 -10.31
C ALA A 343 12.59 -8.29 -10.06
N ASP A 344 13.70 -8.38 -9.35
CA ASP A 344 14.09 -9.63 -8.71
C ASP A 344 13.23 -9.81 -7.46
N ILE A 345 12.54 -10.94 -7.36
CA ILE A 345 11.80 -11.34 -6.15
C ILE A 345 12.70 -12.26 -5.35
N LYS A 346 12.89 -11.94 -4.06
CA LYS A 346 13.71 -12.69 -3.12
C LYS A 346 12.81 -13.24 -2.03
N ILE A 347 12.88 -14.54 -1.79
CA ILE A 347 12.11 -15.21 -0.74
C ILE A 347 13.07 -15.95 0.18
N ASP A 348 13.16 -15.50 1.43
CA ASP A 348 13.78 -16.22 2.53
C ASP A 348 12.89 -17.39 2.91
N ILE A 349 13.38 -18.61 2.69
CA ILE A 349 12.62 -19.82 2.92
C ILE A 349 12.32 -20.00 4.41
N SER A 350 13.25 -19.64 5.29
CA SER A 350 13.09 -19.85 6.73
C SER A 350 12.02 -18.93 7.31
N ASP A 351 11.97 -17.67 6.89
CA ASP A 351 10.94 -16.72 7.32
C ASP A 351 9.58 -17.03 6.67
N ALA A 352 9.58 -17.44 5.40
CA ALA A 352 8.37 -17.76 4.68
C ALA A 352 7.67 -19.04 5.15
N THR A 353 8.40 -20.00 5.74
CA THR A 353 7.89 -21.36 5.99
C THR A 353 8.28 -21.96 7.36
N GLY A 354 9.16 -21.32 8.13
CA GLY A 354 9.74 -21.91 9.33
C GLY A 354 10.71 -23.07 9.05
N HIS A 355 11.08 -23.32 7.79
CA HIS A 355 12.05 -24.35 7.43
C HIS A 355 13.43 -24.00 8.01
N SER A 356 14.07 -24.98 8.65
CA SER A 356 15.35 -24.83 9.34
C SER A 356 16.47 -25.71 8.75
N GLY A 357 16.15 -26.45 7.68
CA GLY A 357 17.11 -27.30 6.99
C GLY A 357 17.84 -26.57 5.86
N SER A 358 18.80 -27.25 5.24
CA SER A 358 19.39 -26.74 3.99
C SER A 358 18.35 -26.68 2.89
N ILE A 359 18.37 -25.60 2.12
CA ILE A 359 17.60 -25.50 0.88
C ILE A 359 18.26 -26.34 -0.23
N SER A 360 17.46 -26.78 -1.20
CA SER A 360 17.98 -27.41 -2.42
C SER A 360 18.45 -26.40 -3.46
N ALA A 361 18.86 -26.88 -4.63
CA ALA A 361 19.20 -26.01 -5.76
C ALA A 361 18.03 -25.08 -6.10
N ALA A 362 18.32 -23.82 -6.46
CA ALA A 362 17.31 -22.81 -6.77
C ALA A 362 16.27 -23.28 -7.80
N SER A 363 16.70 -24.09 -8.78
CA SER A 363 15.84 -24.67 -9.81
C SER A 363 14.73 -25.59 -9.30
N ASN A 364 14.81 -26.07 -8.06
CA ASN A 364 13.75 -26.85 -7.43
C ASN A 364 12.61 -25.99 -6.91
N TYR A 365 12.81 -24.68 -6.78
CA TYR A 365 11.81 -23.75 -6.30
C TYR A 365 11.09 -23.05 -7.44
N LYS A 366 9.78 -22.89 -7.26
CA LYS A 366 8.87 -22.26 -8.21
C LYS A 366 8.20 -21.07 -7.56
N LEU A 367 8.22 -19.94 -8.25
CA LEU A 367 7.35 -18.82 -7.92
C LEU A 367 5.99 -19.10 -8.54
N LEU A 368 4.97 -19.08 -7.71
CA LEU A 368 3.59 -19.33 -8.11
C LEU A 368 2.80 -18.02 -8.10
N PHE A 369 1.81 -17.93 -8.99
CA PHE A 369 0.93 -16.77 -9.10
C PHE A 369 -0.54 -17.18 -9.30
N LYS A 370 -1.46 -16.44 -8.69
CA LYS A 370 -2.92 -16.51 -8.96
C LYS A 370 -3.51 -15.11 -8.93
N THR A 371 -4.56 -14.88 -9.71
CA THR A 371 -5.20 -13.55 -9.85
C THR A 371 -6.32 -13.29 -8.84
N CYS A 372 -6.69 -14.28 -8.03
CA CYS A 372 -7.73 -14.14 -7.01
C CYS A 372 -7.56 -15.17 -5.88
N GLU A 373 -8.17 -14.93 -4.73
CA GLU A 373 -8.03 -15.76 -3.52
C GLU A 373 -8.39 -17.25 -3.76
N PHE A 374 -9.46 -17.48 -4.53
CA PHE A 374 -9.99 -18.82 -4.86
C PHE A 374 -9.56 -19.34 -6.24
N CYS A 375 -8.63 -18.66 -6.90
CA CYS A 375 -8.09 -19.09 -8.18
C CYS A 375 -7.02 -20.18 -7.98
N ASN A 376 -6.78 -20.99 -9.00
CA ASN A 376 -5.67 -21.94 -8.97
C ASN A 376 -4.35 -21.20 -9.21
N PHE A 377 -3.31 -21.61 -8.50
CA PHE A 377 -1.95 -21.18 -8.78
C PHE A 377 -1.47 -21.70 -10.14
N LEU A 378 -0.67 -20.88 -10.80
CA LEU A 378 0.14 -21.22 -11.97
C LEU A 378 1.62 -21.06 -11.60
N GLU A 379 2.50 -21.83 -12.24
CA GLU A 379 3.94 -21.57 -12.18
C GLU A 379 4.24 -20.31 -13.00
N LEU A 380 4.85 -19.32 -12.36
CA LEU A 380 5.25 -18.06 -12.98
C LEU A 380 6.73 -18.11 -13.38
N GLU A 381 7.61 -18.45 -12.43
CA GLU A 381 9.06 -18.50 -12.64
C GLU A 381 9.70 -19.68 -11.90
N THR A 382 10.91 -20.04 -12.35
CA THR A 382 11.80 -20.99 -11.66
C THR A 382 12.91 -20.23 -10.95
N GLY A 383 13.33 -20.69 -9.77
CA GLY A 383 14.39 -20.05 -9.00
C GLY A 383 15.70 -19.99 -9.81
N ASP A 384 16.25 -18.79 -9.94
CA ASP A 384 17.43 -18.50 -10.75
C ASP A 384 18.71 -18.71 -9.93
N SER A 385 18.72 -18.21 -8.70
CA SER A 385 19.85 -18.35 -7.78
C SER A 385 19.42 -18.53 -6.34
N ALA A 386 20.35 -19.00 -5.52
CA ALA A 386 20.18 -19.21 -4.09
C ALA A 386 21.39 -18.68 -3.34
N SER A 387 21.17 -17.96 -2.25
CA SER A 387 22.21 -17.45 -1.36
C SER A 387 21.76 -17.63 0.09
N GLY A 388 22.44 -18.51 0.83
CA GLY A 388 21.95 -18.94 2.14
C GLY A 388 20.66 -19.76 1.96
N ASP A 389 19.58 -19.30 2.58
CA ASP A 389 18.20 -19.78 2.49
C ASP A 389 17.29 -18.86 1.67
N VAL A 390 17.85 -17.85 1.00
CA VAL A 390 17.09 -16.95 0.11
C VAL A 390 17.13 -17.49 -1.31
N ILE A 391 15.94 -17.67 -1.91
CA ILE A 391 15.76 -17.96 -3.34
C ILE A 391 15.47 -16.67 -4.08
N THR A 392 16.21 -16.41 -5.16
CA THR A 392 15.98 -15.27 -6.06
C THR A 392 15.34 -15.74 -7.36
N PHE A 393 14.25 -15.09 -7.74
CA PHE A 393 13.61 -15.17 -9.05
C PHE A 393 13.93 -13.88 -9.79
N SER A 394 14.71 -13.96 -10.86
CA SER A 394 15.29 -12.78 -11.49
C SER A 394 14.37 -12.23 -12.58
N ASN A 395 14.29 -10.90 -12.70
CA ASN A 395 13.53 -10.18 -13.75
C ASN A 395 12.04 -10.58 -13.87
N VAL A 396 11.37 -10.81 -12.74
CA VAL A 396 9.94 -11.12 -12.72
C VAL A 396 9.15 -9.88 -13.12
N THR A 397 8.31 -9.99 -14.15
CA THR A 397 7.29 -8.98 -14.45
C THR A 397 6.18 -9.10 -13.41
N ILE A 398 6.07 -8.08 -12.55
CA ILE A 398 5.09 -8.03 -11.47
C ILE A 398 3.69 -7.86 -12.08
N GLN A 399 2.69 -8.40 -11.39
CA GLN A 399 1.27 -8.33 -11.75
C GLN A 399 0.44 -8.27 -10.47
N ASP A 400 -0.71 -7.61 -10.52
CA ASP A 400 -1.72 -7.67 -9.46
C ASP A 400 -2.15 -9.11 -9.20
N GLY A 401 -2.04 -9.55 -7.96
CA GLY A 401 -2.48 -10.90 -7.57
C GLY A 401 -1.76 -11.43 -6.36
N ILE A 402 -1.77 -12.75 -6.22
CA ILE A 402 -1.25 -13.45 -5.05
C ILE A 402 -0.10 -14.35 -5.47
N TYR A 403 1.02 -14.19 -4.79
CA TYR A 403 2.26 -14.91 -4.99
C TYR A 403 2.51 -15.90 -3.85
N SER A 404 3.18 -17.00 -4.17
CA SER A 404 3.60 -18.01 -3.19
C SER A 404 4.83 -18.73 -3.72
N ILE A 405 5.63 -19.32 -2.84
CA ILE A 405 6.75 -20.17 -3.23
C ILE A 405 6.38 -21.65 -3.09
N ALA A 406 6.88 -22.48 -3.99
CA ALA A 406 6.73 -23.92 -3.94
C ALA A 406 8.06 -24.62 -4.24
N SER A 407 8.18 -25.88 -3.81
CA SER A 407 9.33 -26.74 -4.09
C SER A 407 8.87 -28.05 -4.73
N ALA A 408 9.65 -28.51 -5.70
CA ALA A 408 9.54 -29.85 -6.29
C ALA A 408 9.99 -30.96 -5.32
N ASP A 409 10.69 -30.61 -4.23
CA ASP A 409 11.20 -31.54 -3.24
C ASP A 409 10.66 -31.27 -1.82
N SER A 410 11.22 -31.95 -0.82
CA SER A 410 10.77 -31.84 0.58
C SER A 410 11.35 -30.65 1.35
N ASN A 411 12.29 -29.90 0.77
CA ASN A 411 13.07 -28.84 1.42
C ASN A 411 12.35 -27.48 1.31
N LEU A 412 11.11 -27.46 1.79
CA LEU A 412 10.27 -26.28 1.94
C LEU A 412 9.46 -26.40 3.22
#